data_AF-A0A967DD25-F1
#
_entry.id   AF-A0A967DD25-F1
#
_cell.length_a   1.000
_cell.length_b   1.000
_cell.length_c   1.000
_cell.angle_alpha   90.00
_cell.angle_beta   90.00
_cell.angle_gamma   90.00
#
_symmetry.space_group_name_H-M   'P 1'
#
loop_
_entity.id
_entity.type
_entity.pdbx_description
1 polymer ?
#
loop_
_entity_poly.entity_id
_entity_poly.type
_entity_poly.pdbx_seq_one_letter_code
_entity_poly.pdbx_strand_id
1 'polypeptide(L)'
;MWTNENGFRTENVTLKNLVQIAFNAQEYQILGVPGWAKDDGWDINAKNEVAEVDKVPLQDRKSQEARTQRVRSRVRHMLEERFQLKVRQEEKQLPLYSLTVDKSGLKATAVKEAKGKMQVNRNNAAASIKGDGITIDRLCRTLGNMLDRPVVDETGLDGFYDVELKYSADTSAAGKDSAPAEEVTGPSMFTALREQAACD
;
A
#
# COMPACT_ATOMS: atom_id res chain seq x y z
N MET A 1 0.21 9.78 7.51
CA MET A 1 -0.80 9.52 8.57
C MET A 1 -0.09 9.55 9.90
N TRP A 2 -0.42 10.53 10.74
CA TRP A 2 0.21 10.69 12.05
C TRP A 2 -0.83 10.38 13.12
N THR A 3 -0.58 9.34 13.91
CA THR A 3 -1.24 9.17 15.21
C THR A 3 -0.40 9.94 16.21
N ASN A 4 -0.80 11.15 16.58
CA ASN A 4 -0.18 11.84 17.70
C ASN A 4 -0.80 11.32 19.01
N GLU A 5 -0.19 11.66 20.15
CA GLU A 5 -0.66 11.27 21.49
C GLU A 5 -2.11 11.75 21.77
N ASN A 6 -2.63 12.68 20.96
CA ASN A 6 -3.94 13.31 21.14
C ASN A 6 -5.04 12.74 20.22
N GLY A 7 -4.72 11.85 19.26
CA GLY A 7 -5.73 11.32 18.35
C GLY A 7 -5.26 10.85 16.97
N PHE A 8 -6.24 10.71 16.07
CA PHE A 8 -6.05 10.35 14.67
C PHE A 8 -6.25 11.59 13.78
N ARG A 9 -5.21 11.95 13.01
CA ARG A 9 -5.26 13.07 12.07
C ARG A 9 -4.87 12.64 10.66
N THR A 10 -5.70 13.07 9.70
CA THR A 10 -5.40 12.98 8.26
C THR A 10 -5.62 14.33 7.61
N GLU A 11 -4.88 14.58 6.54
CA GLU A 11 -5.00 15.77 5.72
C GLU A 11 -5.13 15.32 4.27
N ASN A 12 -6.16 15.81 3.57
CA ASN A 12 -6.45 15.50 2.17
C ASN A 12 -6.47 13.99 1.85
N VAL A 13 -7.11 13.17 2.70
CA VAL A 13 -7.18 11.71 2.52
C VAL A 13 -8.58 11.29 2.06
N THR A 14 -8.66 10.47 1.02
CA THR A 14 -9.94 9.97 0.48
C THR A 14 -10.62 8.99 1.44
N LEU A 15 -11.95 8.90 1.39
CA LEU A 15 -12.65 7.88 2.17
C LEU A 15 -12.25 6.46 1.77
N LYS A 16 -11.96 6.21 0.48
CA LYS A 16 -11.45 4.91 0.02
C LYS A 16 -10.18 4.52 0.79
N ASN A 17 -9.23 5.43 0.93
CA ASN A 17 -7.99 5.16 1.69
C ASN A 17 -8.26 4.88 3.16
N LEU A 18 -9.21 5.57 3.78
CA LEU A 18 -9.59 5.31 5.17
C LEU A 18 -10.23 3.92 5.33
N VAL A 19 -11.05 3.49 4.36
CA VAL A 19 -11.63 2.14 4.34
C VAL A 19 -10.53 1.08 4.17
N GLN A 20 -9.56 1.27 3.27
CA GLN A 20 -8.40 0.37 3.15
C GLN A 20 -7.70 0.18 4.48
N ILE A 21 -7.46 1.28 5.20
CA ILE A 21 -6.76 1.25 6.49
C ILE A 21 -7.61 0.52 7.52
N ALA A 22 -8.88 0.89 7.68
CA ALA A 22 -9.81 0.34 8.67
C ALA A 22 -10.04 -1.17 8.51
N PHE A 23 -10.00 -1.68 7.28
CA PHE A 23 -10.24 -3.09 6.97
C PHE A 23 -8.98 -3.87 6.59
N ASN A 24 -7.81 -3.23 6.57
CA ASN A 24 -6.56 -3.81 6.07
C ASN A 24 -6.73 -4.40 4.64
N ALA A 25 -7.55 -3.75 3.82
CA ALA A 25 -7.92 -4.21 2.49
C ALA A 25 -6.95 -3.65 1.44
N GLN A 26 -6.73 -4.42 0.38
CA GLN A 26 -6.02 -3.93 -0.82
C GLN A 26 -6.96 -3.07 -1.69
N GLU A 27 -6.40 -2.22 -2.54
CA GLU A 27 -7.13 -1.30 -3.43
C GLU A 27 -8.26 -2.00 -4.22
N TYR A 28 -7.94 -3.15 -4.80
CA TYR A 28 -8.83 -3.95 -5.64
C TYR A 28 -9.91 -4.72 -4.87
N GLN A 29 -9.78 -4.84 -3.54
CA GLN A 29 -10.76 -5.54 -2.70
C GLN A 29 -11.94 -4.64 -2.33
N ILE A 30 -11.83 -3.33 -2.57
CA ILE A 30 -12.86 -2.36 -2.22
C ILE A 30 -13.64 -1.96 -3.46
N LEU A 31 -14.84 -2.52 -3.58
CA LEU A 31 -15.75 -2.30 -4.70
C LEU A 31 -16.94 -1.43 -4.26
N GLY A 32 -17.62 -0.82 -5.23
CA GLY A 32 -18.84 -0.06 -4.99
C GLY A 32 -18.67 1.28 -4.28
N VAL A 33 -17.44 1.82 -4.21
CA VAL A 33 -17.17 3.14 -3.64
C VAL A 33 -17.75 4.22 -4.57
N PRO A 34 -18.61 5.13 -4.06
CA PRO A 34 -19.08 6.29 -4.83
C PRO A 34 -17.91 7.17 -5.31
N GLY A 35 -18.06 7.88 -6.44
CA GLY A 35 -17.00 8.72 -7.01
C GLY A 35 -16.42 9.72 -6.01
N TRP A 36 -17.29 10.48 -5.33
CA TRP A 36 -16.88 11.46 -4.31
C TRP A 36 -16.02 10.83 -3.18
N ALA A 37 -16.27 9.57 -2.81
CA ALA A 37 -15.52 8.89 -1.76
C ALA A 37 -14.13 8.38 -2.25
N LYS A 38 -13.92 8.33 -3.58
CA LYS A 38 -12.63 8.02 -4.21
C LYS A 38 -11.81 9.27 -4.48
N ASP A 39 -12.45 10.35 -4.87
CA ASP A 39 -11.77 11.50 -5.46
C ASP A 39 -11.60 12.66 -4.45
N ASP A 40 -12.55 12.82 -3.54
CA ASP A 40 -12.52 13.93 -2.59
C ASP A 40 -11.61 13.60 -1.40
N GLY A 41 -10.66 14.49 -1.13
CA GLY A 41 -9.82 14.44 0.06
C GLY A 41 -10.51 15.05 1.27
N TRP A 42 -10.36 14.39 2.42
CA TRP A 42 -10.94 14.82 3.69
C TRP A 42 -9.87 15.03 4.75
N ASP A 43 -10.01 16.13 5.47
CA ASP A 43 -9.27 16.40 6.69
C ASP A 43 -10.04 15.80 7.87
N ILE A 44 -9.41 14.85 8.56
CA ILE A 44 -10.01 14.22 9.73
C ILE A 44 -9.21 14.60 10.95
N ASN A 45 -9.90 15.12 11.95
CA ASN A 45 -9.37 15.29 13.29
C ASN A 45 -10.28 14.53 14.26
N ALA A 46 -9.79 13.41 14.77
CA ALA A 46 -10.47 12.59 15.76
C ALA A 46 -9.66 12.58 17.05
N LYS A 47 -10.25 13.09 18.13
CA LYS A 47 -9.62 13.12 19.46
C LYS A 47 -9.69 11.72 20.09
N ASN A 48 -8.64 11.31 20.78
CA ASN A 48 -8.71 10.21 21.72
C ASN A 48 -9.17 10.75 23.09
N GLU A 49 -10.29 10.26 23.62
CA GLU A 49 -10.71 10.61 24.99
C GLU A 49 -9.76 10.09 26.07
N VAL A 50 -8.94 9.08 25.75
CA VAL A 50 -8.02 8.46 26.71
C VAL A 50 -6.60 8.44 26.16
N ALA A 51 -5.79 9.40 26.61
CA ALA A 51 -4.35 9.49 26.29
C ALA A 51 -3.53 8.30 26.85
N GLU A 52 -4.06 7.55 27.81
CA GLU A 52 -3.31 6.47 28.48
C GLU A 52 -3.15 5.18 27.67
N VAL A 53 -3.99 4.95 26.64
CA VAL A 53 -4.06 3.67 25.91
C VAL A 53 -2.93 3.50 24.87
N ASP A 54 -2.21 4.57 24.54
CA ASP A 54 -1.08 4.55 23.61
C ASP A 54 0.29 4.29 24.29
N LYS A 55 0.32 4.08 25.62
CA LYS A 55 1.54 3.73 26.37
C LYS A 55 2.00 2.27 26.19
N VAL A 56 1.37 1.50 25.28
CA VAL A 56 1.78 0.11 25.02
C VAL A 56 3.20 0.12 24.45
N PRO A 57 4.18 -0.54 25.09
CA PRO A 57 5.55 -0.59 24.58
C PRO A 57 5.56 -1.15 23.15
N LEU A 58 6.05 -0.37 22.19
CA LEU A 58 6.13 -0.78 20.77
C LEU A 58 7.32 -1.72 20.48
N GLN A 59 7.89 -2.30 21.53
CA GLN A 59 9.15 -3.04 21.47
C GLN A 59 8.97 -4.41 20.81
N ASP A 60 7.80 -5.04 20.95
CA ASP A 60 7.49 -6.33 20.35
C ASP A 60 6.39 -6.24 19.27
N ARG A 61 6.43 -7.19 18.32
CA ARG A 61 5.51 -7.26 17.18
C ARG A 61 4.04 -7.39 17.60
N LYS A 62 3.73 -8.16 18.65
CA LYS A 62 2.33 -8.36 19.09
C LYS A 62 1.73 -7.07 19.62
N SER A 63 2.51 -6.31 20.38
CA SER A 63 2.12 -5.00 20.88
C SER A 63 1.85 -3.99 19.75
N GLN A 64 2.69 -4.01 18.70
CA GLN A 64 2.50 -3.19 17.50
C GLN A 64 1.24 -3.58 16.72
N GLU A 65 0.99 -4.89 16.56
CA GLU A 65 -0.22 -5.42 15.91
C GLU A 65 -1.48 -5.03 16.69
N ALA A 66 -1.48 -5.19 18.02
CA ALA A 66 -2.59 -4.82 18.88
C ALA A 66 -2.90 -3.31 18.80
N ARG A 67 -1.87 -2.46 18.78
CA ARG A 67 -2.06 -1.02 18.58
C ARG A 67 -2.66 -0.72 17.20
N THR A 68 -2.15 -1.36 16.15
CA THR A 68 -2.67 -1.20 14.79
C THR A 68 -4.14 -1.60 14.73
N GLN A 69 -4.52 -2.71 15.34
CA GLN A 69 -5.91 -3.17 15.37
C GLN A 69 -6.83 -2.19 16.13
N ARG A 70 -6.35 -1.58 17.21
CA ARG A 70 -7.08 -0.52 17.94
C ARG A 70 -7.27 0.74 17.09
N VAL A 71 -6.24 1.19 16.37
CA VAL A 71 -6.37 2.34 15.46
C VAL A 71 -7.41 2.03 14.38
N ARG A 72 -7.34 0.84 13.77
CA ARG A 72 -8.28 0.41 12.73
C ARG A 72 -9.73 0.35 13.22
N SER A 73 -9.97 -0.16 14.42
CA SER A 73 -11.34 -0.20 14.98
C SER A 73 -11.91 1.19 15.21
N ARG A 74 -11.09 2.14 15.68
CA ARG A 74 -11.50 3.55 15.85
C ARG A 74 -11.83 4.22 14.53
N VAL A 75 -10.99 4.02 13.50
CA VAL A 75 -11.27 4.54 12.16
C VAL A 75 -12.56 3.93 11.60
N ARG A 76 -12.77 2.62 11.78
CA ARG A 76 -14.01 1.95 11.35
C ARG A 76 -15.25 2.56 12.00
N HIS A 77 -15.24 2.69 13.33
CA HIS A 77 -16.34 3.28 14.08
C HIS A 77 -16.63 4.72 13.62
N MET A 78 -15.60 5.54 13.42
CA MET A 78 -15.76 6.90 12.91
C MET A 78 -16.38 6.92 11.49
N LEU A 79 -15.95 6.01 10.60
CA LEU A 79 -16.53 5.88 9.26
C LEU A 79 -18.01 5.47 9.30
N GLU A 80 -18.37 4.57 10.22
CA GLU A 80 -19.76 4.16 10.45
C GLU A 80 -20.61 5.32 10.98
N GLU A 81 -20.11 6.08 11.96
CA GLU A 81 -20.90 7.17 12.56
C GLU A 81 -21.01 8.40 11.66
N ARG A 82 -19.90 8.88 11.10
CA ARG A 82 -19.86 10.18 10.40
C ARG A 82 -20.22 10.06 8.92
N PHE A 83 -19.85 8.95 8.31
CA PHE A 83 -20.05 8.70 6.88
C PHE A 83 -21.09 7.62 6.63
N GLN A 84 -21.72 7.08 7.68
CA GLN A 84 -22.78 6.06 7.59
C GLN A 84 -22.33 4.85 6.77
N LEU A 85 -21.04 4.50 6.87
CA LEU A 85 -20.43 3.42 6.10
C LEU A 85 -21.13 2.09 6.39
N LYS A 86 -21.56 1.41 5.32
CA LYS A 86 -22.03 0.02 5.37
C LYS A 86 -21.18 -0.82 4.45
N VAL A 87 -20.62 -1.90 4.99
CA VAL A 87 -19.76 -2.84 4.25
C VAL A 87 -20.46 -4.18 4.13
N ARG A 88 -20.35 -4.79 2.95
CA ARG A 88 -20.73 -6.18 2.70
C ARG A 88 -19.50 -6.94 2.24
N GLN A 89 -19.24 -8.07 2.89
CA GLN A 89 -18.22 -9.01 2.42
C GLN A 89 -18.83 -9.92 1.36
N GLU A 90 -18.13 -10.06 0.25
CA GLU A 90 -18.50 -10.93 -0.86
C GLU A 90 -17.28 -11.70 -1.32
N GLU A 91 -17.47 -12.97 -1.66
CA GLU A 91 -16.45 -13.77 -2.35
C GLU A 91 -16.56 -13.52 -3.86
N LYS A 92 -15.43 -13.22 -4.50
CA LYS A 92 -15.35 -13.00 -5.95
C LYS A 92 -14.11 -13.65 -6.52
N GLN A 93 -14.26 -14.27 -7.68
CA GLN A 93 -13.12 -14.71 -8.48
C GLN A 93 -12.53 -13.48 -9.19
N LEU A 94 -11.24 -13.23 -8.98
CA LEU A 94 -10.51 -12.14 -9.62
C LEU A 94 -9.31 -12.72 -10.37
N PRO A 95 -9.00 -12.19 -11.57
CA PRO A 95 -7.73 -12.47 -12.21
C PRO A 95 -6.57 -11.96 -11.34
N LEU A 96 -5.49 -12.73 -11.26
CA LEU A 96 -4.29 -12.43 -10.49
C LEU A 96 -3.04 -12.43 -11.37
N TYR A 97 -1.99 -11.81 -10.87
CA TYR A 97 -0.63 -11.97 -11.36
C TYR A 97 0.14 -12.93 -10.45
N SER A 98 1.05 -13.70 -11.03
CA SER A 98 2.07 -14.47 -10.32
C SER A 98 3.39 -13.73 -10.45
N LEU A 99 4.11 -13.53 -9.35
CA LEU A 99 5.49 -13.08 -9.36
C LEU A 99 6.40 -14.31 -9.35
N THR A 100 7.20 -14.48 -10.40
CA THR A 100 8.12 -15.61 -10.55
C THR A 100 9.56 -15.12 -10.65
N VAL A 101 10.54 -15.98 -10.39
CA VAL A 101 11.96 -15.62 -10.64
C VAL A 101 12.22 -15.70 -12.15
N ASP A 102 12.75 -14.61 -12.72
CA ASP A 102 13.12 -14.58 -14.12
C ASP A 102 14.26 -15.59 -14.41
N LYS A 103 14.35 -16.04 -15.66
CA LYS A 103 15.40 -16.99 -16.09
C LYS A 103 16.81 -16.50 -15.82
N SER A 104 17.02 -15.19 -15.74
CA SER A 104 18.32 -14.58 -15.40
C SER A 104 18.70 -14.67 -13.92
N GLY A 105 17.80 -15.13 -13.05
CA GLY A 105 18.03 -15.29 -11.62
C GLY A 105 17.87 -13.99 -10.83
N LEU A 106 17.49 -14.10 -9.55
CA LEU A 106 17.16 -12.96 -8.67
C LEU A 106 18.28 -11.91 -8.61
N LYS A 107 17.93 -10.64 -8.88
CA LYS A 107 18.85 -9.50 -8.75
C LYS A 107 18.71 -8.74 -7.42
N ALA A 108 17.75 -9.14 -6.58
CA ALA A 108 17.60 -8.61 -5.23
C ALA A 108 18.71 -9.13 -4.29
N THR A 109 19.13 -8.29 -3.35
CA THR A 109 20.18 -8.65 -2.40
C THR A 109 19.56 -9.23 -1.13
N ALA A 110 19.87 -10.48 -0.80
CA ALA A 110 19.41 -11.08 0.46
C ALA A 110 20.13 -10.44 1.66
N VAL A 111 19.37 -10.16 2.72
CA VAL A 111 19.88 -9.58 3.97
C VAL A 111 19.46 -10.45 5.16
N LYS A 112 20.28 -10.45 6.21
CA LYS A 112 20.06 -11.29 7.40
C LYS A 112 18.97 -10.77 8.34
N GLU A 113 18.75 -9.46 8.33
CA GLU A 113 17.83 -8.80 9.26
C GLU A 113 16.81 -7.96 8.50
N ALA A 114 15.54 -8.06 8.93
CA ALA A 114 14.48 -7.22 8.42
C ALA A 114 14.64 -5.80 8.94
N LYS A 115 14.79 -4.83 8.03
CA LYS A 115 14.53 -3.43 8.34
C LYS A 115 13.06 -3.09 8.08
N GLY A 116 12.42 -3.80 7.15
CA GLY A 116 10.98 -3.70 6.85
C GLY A 116 10.55 -2.35 6.28
N LYS A 117 11.49 -1.51 5.82
CA LYS A 117 11.17 -0.19 5.26
C LYS A 117 10.82 -0.34 3.80
N MET A 118 9.69 0.21 3.40
CA MET A 118 9.25 0.27 2.00
C MET A 118 8.89 1.70 1.67
N GLN A 119 9.45 2.24 0.59
CA GLN A 119 9.15 3.55 0.07
C GLN A 119 8.72 3.43 -1.40
N VAL A 120 7.57 4.02 -1.72
CA VAL A 120 7.11 4.17 -3.10
C VAL A 120 7.14 5.67 -3.39
N ASN A 121 7.98 6.08 -4.33
CA ASN A 121 8.04 7.46 -4.81
C ASN A 121 7.43 7.51 -6.20
N ARG A 122 6.55 8.46 -6.46
CA ARG A 122 5.93 8.63 -7.78
C ARG A 122 5.83 10.11 -8.11
N ASN A 123 6.52 10.50 -9.17
CA ASN A 123 6.43 11.82 -9.77
C ASN A 123 5.93 11.67 -11.22
N ASN A 124 5.58 12.76 -11.88
CA ASN A 124 4.97 12.73 -13.22
C ASN A 124 5.79 11.97 -14.29
N ALA A 125 7.13 11.94 -14.18
CA ALA A 125 8.00 11.27 -15.17
C ALA A 125 8.54 9.91 -14.69
N ALA A 126 8.69 9.71 -13.39
CA ALA A 126 9.41 8.57 -12.85
C ALA A 126 8.81 8.09 -11.53
N ALA A 127 8.86 6.78 -11.33
CA ALA A 127 8.43 6.13 -10.12
C ALA A 127 9.48 5.13 -9.64
N SER A 128 9.56 4.95 -8.33
CA SER A 128 10.46 3.98 -7.73
C SER A 128 9.86 3.28 -6.53
N ILE A 129 10.26 2.03 -6.33
CA ILE A 129 10.01 1.25 -5.12
C ILE A 129 11.37 0.93 -4.54
N LYS A 130 11.57 1.28 -3.28
CA LYS A 130 12.75 0.87 -2.51
C LYS A 130 12.31 0.14 -1.26
N GLY A 131 12.72 -1.11 -1.15
CA GLY A 131 12.57 -1.96 0.03
C GLY A 131 13.93 -2.20 0.67
N ASP A 132 14.06 -1.91 1.97
CA ASP A 132 15.23 -2.28 2.75
C ASP A 132 14.85 -3.47 3.65
N GLY A 133 15.42 -4.65 3.36
CA GLY A 133 15.16 -5.91 4.07
C GLY A 133 13.68 -6.24 4.21
N ILE A 134 12.99 -6.38 3.08
CA ILE A 134 11.56 -6.71 2.99
C ILE A 134 11.34 -8.17 2.59
N THR A 135 10.18 -8.74 2.90
CA THR A 135 9.75 -10.04 2.36
C THR A 135 9.18 -9.88 0.94
N ILE A 136 9.21 -10.95 0.15
CA ILE A 136 8.57 -10.95 -1.18
C ILE A 136 7.05 -10.77 -1.07
N ASP A 137 6.37 -11.34 -0.06
CA ASP A 137 4.96 -11.03 0.23
C ASP A 137 4.70 -9.52 0.36
N ARG A 138 5.60 -8.78 1.00
CA ARG A 138 5.46 -7.33 1.14
C ARG A 138 5.59 -6.61 -0.20
N LEU A 139 6.46 -7.08 -1.07
CA LEU A 139 6.59 -6.58 -2.44
C LEU A 139 5.32 -6.90 -3.24
N CYS A 140 4.83 -8.14 -3.22
CA CYS A 140 3.61 -8.57 -3.91
C CYS A 140 2.39 -7.75 -3.50
N ARG A 141 2.17 -7.51 -2.20
CA ARG A 141 1.09 -6.62 -1.74
C ARG A 141 1.22 -5.19 -2.28
N THR A 142 2.44 -4.68 -2.34
CA THR A 142 2.70 -3.32 -2.86
C THR A 142 2.38 -3.25 -4.35
N LEU A 143 2.88 -4.20 -5.13
CA LEU A 143 2.58 -4.32 -6.56
C LEU A 143 1.08 -4.51 -6.81
N GLY A 144 0.40 -5.31 -5.99
CA GLY A 144 -1.02 -5.57 -6.16
C GLY A 144 -1.91 -4.34 -5.95
N ASN A 145 -1.54 -3.44 -5.04
CA ASN A 145 -2.23 -2.15 -4.92
C ASN A 145 -2.00 -1.25 -6.13
N MET A 146 -0.82 -1.32 -6.75
CA MET A 146 -0.49 -0.50 -7.92
C MET A 146 -1.08 -1.03 -9.22
N LEU A 147 -1.19 -2.35 -9.34
CA LEU A 147 -1.75 -3.07 -10.49
C LEU A 147 -3.27 -3.26 -10.39
N ASP A 148 -3.87 -2.85 -9.27
CA ASP A 148 -5.28 -3.06 -8.94
C ASP A 148 -5.71 -4.54 -9.08
N ARG A 149 -4.79 -5.47 -8.78
CA ARG A 149 -5.00 -6.92 -8.86
C ARG A 149 -4.16 -7.67 -7.83
N PRO A 150 -4.59 -8.85 -7.36
CA PRO A 150 -3.75 -9.70 -6.53
C PRO A 150 -2.45 -10.07 -7.27
N VAL A 151 -1.33 -10.01 -6.55
CA VAL A 151 -0.04 -10.57 -6.97
C VAL A 151 0.32 -11.68 -5.98
N VAL A 152 0.55 -12.88 -6.48
CA VAL A 152 0.91 -14.07 -5.70
C VAL A 152 2.41 -14.30 -5.82
N ASP A 153 3.06 -14.59 -4.70
CA ASP A 153 4.46 -14.98 -4.68
C ASP A 153 4.60 -16.45 -5.10
N GLU A 154 5.19 -16.68 -6.27
CA GLU A 154 5.59 -18.01 -6.78
C GLU A 154 7.10 -18.08 -7.01
N THR A 155 7.87 -17.19 -6.37
CA THR A 155 9.32 -17.12 -6.53
C THR A 155 10.04 -18.22 -5.75
N GLY A 156 9.42 -18.74 -4.68
CA GLY A 156 10.05 -19.66 -3.74
C GLY A 156 11.16 -19.02 -2.89
N LEU A 157 11.23 -17.68 -2.85
CA LEU A 157 12.25 -16.94 -2.14
C LEU A 157 11.82 -16.63 -0.71
N ASP A 158 12.48 -17.28 0.23
CA ASP A 158 12.30 -17.03 1.66
C ASP A 158 13.37 -16.07 2.20
N GLY A 159 12.97 -15.19 3.10
CA GLY A 159 13.89 -14.28 3.82
C GLY A 159 13.62 -12.81 3.55
N PHE A 160 14.66 -11.99 3.70
CA PHE A 160 14.60 -10.54 3.57
C PHE A 160 15.49 -10.07 2.43
N TYR A 161 15.00 -9.13 1.65
CA TYR A 161 15.67 -8.65 0.46
C TYR A 161 15.68 -7.13 0.41
N ASP A 162 16.82 -6.58 0.00
CA ASP A 162 16.91 -5.21 -0.49
C ASP A 162 16.48 -5.22 -1.97
N VAL A 163 15.45 -4.42 -2.27
CA VAL A 163 14.84 -4.32 -3.60
C VAL A 163 14.81 -2.86 -4.00
N GLU A 164 15.31 -2.55 -5.20
CA GLU A 164 15.15 -1.24 -5.81
C GLU A 164 14.59 -1.43 -7.23
N LEU A 165 13.44 -0.82 -7.48
CA LEU A 165 12.78 -0.79 -8.77
C LEU A 165 12.60 0.66 -9.19
N LYS A 166 13.02 0.99 -10.40
CA LYS A 166 12.80 2.28 -11.06
C LYS A 166 12.09 2.02 -12.37
N TYR A 167 10.93 2.62 -12.53
CA TYR A 167 10.08 2.46 -13.70
C TYR A 167 9.47 3.80 -14.09
N SER A 168 9.01 3.89 -15.32
CA SER A 168 8.33 5.07 -15.78
C SER A 168 6.94 5.17 -15.15
N ALA A 169 6.52 6.37 -14.77
CA ALA A 169 5.19 6.55 -14.20
C ALA A 169 4.16 6.41 -15.31
N ASP A 170 3.41 5.30 -15.33
CA ASP A 170 2.27 5.16 -16.24
C ASP A 170 1.21 6.20 -15.82
N THR A 171 0.99 7.24 -16.62
CA THR A 171 0.07 8.34 -16.27
C THR A 171 -1.41 7.96 -16.38
N SER A 172 -1.74 6.70 -16.71
CA SER A 172 -3.12 6.22 -16.91
C SER A 172 -4.02 6.24 -15.66
N ALA A 173 -3.52 6.64 -14.49
CA ALA A 173 -4.32 6.75 -13.26
C ALA A 173 -4.55 8.19 -12.76
N ALA A 174 -4.00 9.21 -13.44
CA ALA A 174 -4.27 10.60 -13.11
C ALA A 174 -5.46 11.12 -13.94
N GLY A 175 -6.39 11.81 -13.28
CA GLY A 175 -7.58 12.38 -13.90
C GLY A 175 -7.30 13.26 -15.13
N LYS A 176 -8.35 13.51 -15.91
CA LYS A 176 -8.41 14.05 -17.27
C LYS A 176 -7.77 15.42 -17.56
N ASP A 177 -6.98 16.02 -16.67
CA ASP A 177 -6.38 17.35 -16.88
C ASP A 177 -4.84 17.34 -16.72
N SER A 178 -4.14 16.63 -17.61
CA SER A 178 -2.68 16.71 -17.73
C SER A 178 -2.29 17.36 -19.05
N ALA A 179 -1.41 18.38 -18.97
CA ALA A 179 -0.71 19.01 -20.09
C ALA A 179 0.08 17.96 -20.93
N PRO A 180 0.57 18.30 -22.15
CA PRO A 180 1.11 17.33 -23.10
C PRO A 180 2.19 16.45 -22.46
N ALA A 181 2.07 15.14 -22.67
CA ALA A 181 3.00 14.14 -22.18
C ALA A 181 4.44 14.49 -22.62
N GLU A 182 5.27 14.92 -21.67
CA GLU A 182 6.72 14.82 -21.84
C GLU A 182 7.07 13.33 -21.92
N GLU A 183 7.97 12.97 -22.84
CA GLU A 183 8.32 11.59 -23.13
C GLU A 183 8.63 10.81 -21.85
N VAL A 184 7.79 9.80 -21.59
CA VAL A 184 7.92 8.83 -20.52
C VAL A 184 9.19 8.00 -20.80
N THR A 185 10.34 8.52 -20.40
CA THR A 185 11.67 7.95 -20.70
C THR A 185 12.08 6.98 -19.59
N GLY A 186 11.49 5.78 -19.59
CA GLY A 186 11.87 4.70 -18.68
C GLY A 186 11.17 3.37 -18.99
N PRO A 187 11.69 2.23 -18.50
CA PRO A 187 11.03 0.94 -18.68
C PRO A 187 9.68 0.92 -17.97
N SER A 188 8.71 0.22 -18.55
CA SER A 188 7.42 -0.08 -17.88
C SER A 188 7.66 -0.80 -16.56
N MET A 189 6.68 -0.82 -15.65
CA MET A 189 6.84 -1.55 -14.37
C MET A 189 7.16 -3.04 -14.56
N PHE A 190 6.54 -3.71 -15.55
CA PHE A 190 6.83 -5.11 -15.87
C PHE A 190 8.25 -5.28 -16.41
N THR A 191 8.68 -4.37 -17.28
CA THR A 191 10.06 -4.36 -17.79
C THR A 191 11.05 -4.14 -16.65
N ALA A 192 10.77 -3.21 -15.72
CA ALA A 192 11.62 -2.93 -14.58
C ALA A 192 11.68 -4.10 -13.58
N LEU A 193 10.55 -4.79 -13.34
CA LEU A 193 10.53 -6.02 -12.53
C LEU A 193 11.46 -7.08 -13.12
N ARG A 194 11.37 -7.30 -14.44
CA ARG A 194 12.23 -8.26 -15.14
C ARG A 194 13.69 -7.84 -15.18
N GLU A 195 13.97 -6.56 -15.41
CA GLU A 195 15.35 -6.11 -15.58
C GLU A 195 16.08 -5.88 -14.26
N GLN A 196 15.38 -5.42 -13.21
CA GLN A 196 16.00 -4.87 -12.00
C GLN A 196 15.77 -5.73 -10.77
N ALA A 197 14.60 -6.36 -10.64
CA ALA A 197 14.39 -7.41 -9.64
C ALA A 197 14.71 -8.81 -10.18
N ALA A 198 14.70 -8.97 -11.51
CA ALA A 198 14.73 -10.27 -12.18
C ALA A 198 13.59 -11.17 -11.71
N CYS A 199 12.39 -10.59 -11.69
CA CYS A 199 11.14 -11.30 -11.53
C CYS A 199 10.25 -11.07 -12.77
N ASP A 200 9.49 -12.08 -13.16
CA ASP A 200 8.51 -12.04 -14.28
C ASP A 200 7.08 -12.22 -13.75
#